data_AF-A0A5C6BTA7-F1
#
_entry.id   AF-A0A5C6BTA7-F1
#
_cell.length_a   1.000
_cell.length_b   1.000
_cell.length_c   1.000
_cell.angle_alpha   90.00
_cell.angle_beta   90.00
_cell.angle_gamma   90.00
#
_symmetry.space_group_name_H-M   'P 1'
#
loop_
_entity.id
_entity.type
_entity.pdbx_description
1 polymer ?
#
loop_
_entity_poly.entity_id
_entity_poly.type
_entity_poly.pdbx_seq_one_letter_code
_entity_poly.pdbx_strand_id
1 'polypeptide(L)'
;MSVATVVSKAELEELKGFLDAYIDSTGESVTEIANRAGVNRRIMSEFRNGSTKGSPQLENYIRTLRAIGKKTIVVDDNSDL
;
A
#
# COMPACT_ATOMS: atom_id res chain seq x y z
N MET A 1 -18.45 -10.07 -9.17
CA MET A 1 -17.31 -9.81 -10.08
C MET A 1 -16.31 -8.96 -9.32
N SER A 2 -15.02 -9.33 -9.29
CA SER A 2 -13.97 -8.48 -8.72
C SER A 2 -13.65 -7.40 -9.74
N VAL A 3 -13.94 -6.14 -9.40
CA VAL A 3 -13.51 -5.00 -10.22
C VAL A 3 -12.02 -4.82 -9.98
N ALA A 4 -11.22 -4.91 -11.05
CA ALA A 4 -9.79 -4.62 -10.95
C ALA A 4 -9.63 -3.10 -10.79
N THR A 5 -9.14 -2.66 -9.63
CA THR A 5 -8.69 -1.27 -9.48
C THR A 5 -7.40 -1.11 -10.29
N VAL A 6 -7.45 -0.23 -11.29
CA VAL A 6 -6.27 0.15 -12.07
C VAL A 6 -5.60 1.30 -11.34
N VAL A 7 -4.32 1.14 -11.00
CA VAL A 7 -3.49 2.17 -10.37
C VAL A 7 -2.26 2.36 -11.24
N SER A 8 -1.79 3.59 -11.42
CA SER A 8 -0.59 3.85 -12.19
C SER A 8 0.65 3.35 -11.44
N LYS A 9 1.71 3.01 -12.20
CA LYS A 9 2.99 2.63 -11.61
C LYS A 9 3.59 3.76 -10.76
N ALA A 10 3.38 5.02 -11.16
CA ALA A 10 3.86 6.18 -10.42
C ALA A 10 3.20 6.28 -9.03
N GLU A 11 1.88 6.09 -8.95
CA GLU A 11 1.17 6.06 -7.67
C GLU A 11 1.67 4.92 -6.77
N LEU A 12 1.96 3.74 -7.33
CA LEU A 12 2.54 2.64 -6.54
C LEU A 12 3.92 2.98 -5.98
N GLU A 13 4.78 3.66 -6.74
CA GLU A 13 6.10 4.10 -6.27
C GLU A 13 5.98 5.20 -5.21
N GLU A 14 5.03 6.13 -5.33
CA GLU A 14 4.75 7.13 -4.29
C GLU A 14 4.30 6.47 -2.98
N LEU A 15 3.40 5.49 -3.07
CA LEU A 15 2.94 4.73 -1.91
C LEU A 15 4.08 3.97 -1.21
N LYS A 16 4.99 3.39 -2.01
CA LYS A 16 6.21 2.78 -1.49
C LYS A 16 7.08 3.82 -0.77
N GLY A 17 7.24 5.01 -1.35
CA GLY A 17 7.98 6.11 -0.75
C GLY A 17 7.46 6.48 0.65
N PHE A 18 6.14 6.46 0.86
CA PHE A 18 5.56 6.70 2.19
C PHE A 18 5.91 5.60 3.20
N LEU A 19 5.93 4.34 2.76
CA LEU A 19 6.30 3.22 3.62
C LEU A 19 7.78 3.28 4.01
N ASP A 20 8.67 3.51 3.05
CA ASP A 20 10.11 3.61 3.31
C ASP A 20 10.41 4.81 4.23
N ALA A 21 9.80 5.98 3.99
CA ALA A 21 9.95 7.14 4.89
C ALA A 21 9.45 6.89 6.32
N TYR A 22 8.37 6.12 6.48
CA TYR A 22 7.89 5.73 7.80
C TYR A 22 8.87 4.79 8.51
N ILE A 23 9.41 3.79 7.81
CA ILE A 23 10.42 2.88 8.35
C ILE A 23 11.67 3.66 8.78
N ASP A 24 12.15 4.57 7.93
CA ASP A 24 13.34 5.37 8.22
C ASP A 24 13.15 6.30 9.43
N SER A 25 11.94 6.84 9.60
CA SER A 25 11.63 7.77 10.72
C SER A 25 11.35 7.07 12.05
N THR A 26 10.84 5.84 12.03
CA THR A 26 10.44 5.12 13.24
C THR A 26 11.40 4.01 13.65
N GLY A 27 12.23 3.52 12.71
CA GLY A 27 13.03 2.32 12.88
C GLY A 27 12.22 1.02 12.93
N GLU A 28 10.90 1.10 12.66
CA GLU A 28 9.99 -0.03 12.77
C GLU A 28 10.27 -1.06 11.66
N SER A 29 10.24 -2.35 11.99
CA SER A 29 10.47 -3.39 11.00
C SER A 29 9.26 -3.59 10.10
N VAL A 30 9.51 -4.02 8.86
CA VAL A 30 8.47 -4.42 7.90
C VAL A 30 7.52 -5.49 8.49
N THR A 31 7.99 -6.30 9.44
CA THR A 31 7.18 -7.36 10.06
C THR A 31 6.16 -6.78 11.03
N GLU A 32 6.55 -5.79 11.82
CA GLU A 32 5.65 -5.13 12.78
C GLU A 32 4.55 -4.36 12.05
N ILE A 33 4.92 -3.63 11.00
CA ILE A 33 3.96 -2.92 10.14
C ILE A 33 3.01 -3.91 9.46
N ALA A 34 3.52 -5.03 8.94
CA ALA A 34 2.69 -6.07 8.31
C ALA A 34 1.71 -6.70 9.30
N ASN A 35 2.16 -7.01 10.53
CA ASN A 35 1.31 -7.53 11.59
C ASN A 35 0.20 -6.54 11.97
N ARG A 36 0.55 -5.25 12.13
CA ARG A 36 -0.43 -4.19 12.42
C ARG A 36 -1.45 -4.00 11.30
N ALA A 37 -1.00 -4.10 10.06
CA ALA A 37 -1.86 -4.00 8.88
C ALA A 37 -2.71 -5.27 8.65
N GLY A 38 -2.42 -6.38 9.32
CA GLY A 38 -3.01 -7.68 9.03
C GLY A 38 -2.70 -8.17 7.61
N VAL A 39 -1.52 -7.80 7.08
CA VAL A 39 -1.06 -8.14 5.74
C VAL A 39 0.06 -9.16 5.85
N ASN A 40 0.08 -10.14 4.95
CA ASN A 40 1.16 -11.12 4.94
C ASN A 40 2.51 -10.43 4.67
N ARG A 41 3.53 -10.71 5.50
CA ARG A 41 4.88 -10.15 5.35
C ARG A 41 5.44 -10.32 3.94
N ARG A 42 5.14 -11.43 3.26
CA ARG A 42 5.56 -11.68 1.87
C ARG A 42 4.98 -10.64 0.92
N ILE A 43 3.68 -10.36 1.03
CA ILE A 43 2.99 -9.34 0.22
C ILE A 43 3.60 -7.96 0.49
N MET A 44 3.86 -7.63 1.75
CA MET A 44 4.52 -6.38 2.13
C MET A 44 5.94 -6.26 1.55
N SER A 45 6.70 -7.37 1.55
CA SER A 45 8.05 -7.40 0.98
C SER A 45 8.02 -7.28 -0.55
N GLU A 46 7.07 -7.96 -1.20
CA GLU A 46 6.84 -7.86 -2.64
C GLU A 46 6.44 -6.43 -3.05
N PHE A 47 5.62 -5.77 -2.23
CA PHE A 47 5.27 -4.37 -2.40
C PHE A 47 6.49 -3.45 -2.33
N ARG A 48 7.26 -3.53 -1.25
CA ARG A 48 8.47 -2.71 -1.07
C ARG A 48 9.48 -2.92 -2.21
N ASN A 49 9.62 -4.16 -2.67
CA ASN A 49 10.57 -4.50 -3.71
C ASN A 49 10.06 -4.23 -5.13
N GLY A 50 8.80 -3.77 -5.30
CA GLY A 50 8.20 -3.53 -6.62
C GLY A 50 8.07 -4.79 -7.49
N SER A 51 8.17 -5.98 -6.89
CA SER A 51 8.22 -7.28 -7.59
C SER A 51 6.89 -8.02 -7.49
N THR A 52 5.77 -7.30 -7.38
CA THR A 52 4.43 -7.86 -7.26
C THR A 52 4.09 -8.67 -8.52
N LYS A 53 4.32 -9.99 -8.46
CA LYS A 53 4.04 -10.95 -9.55
C LYS A 53 2.54 -11.14 -9.81
N GLY A 54 1.70 -10.66 -8.91
CA GLY A 54 0.25 -10.53 -9.10
C GLY A 54 -0.17 -9.15 -8.60
N SER A 55 -1.31 -8.65 -9.11
CA SER A 55 -1.84 -7.36 -8.68
C SER A 55 -2.06 -7.41 -7.16
N PRO A 56 -1.26 -6.68 -6.37
CA PRO A 56 -1.45 -6.61 -4.93
C PRO A 56 -2.84 -6.03 -4.71
N GLN A 57 -3.69 -6.75 -3.99
CA GLN A 57 -5.05 -6.28 -3.75
C GLN A 57 -4.95 -4.89 -3.09
N LEU A 58 -5.56 -3.88 -3.70
CA LEU A 58 -5.56 -2.49 -3.23
C LEU A 58 -5.91 -2.40 -1.74
N GLU A 59 -6.75 -3.31 -1.26
CA GLU A 59 -7.10 -3.47 0.15
C GLU A 59 -5.87 -3.63 1.06
N ASN A 60 -4.88 -4.44 0.67
CA ASN A 60 -3.65 -4.62 1.44
C ASN A 60 -2.84 -3.32 1.51
N TYR A 61 -2.89 -2.49 0.46
CA TYR A 61 -2.27 -1.17 0.49
C TYR A 61 -2.97 -0.22 1.43
N ILE A 62 -4.28 -0.14 1.35
CA ILE A 62 -5.08 0.72 2.23
C ILE A 62 -4.85 0.32 3.69
N ARG A 63 -4.81 -0.98 3.99
CA ARG A 63 -4.50 -1.48 5.34
C ARG A 63 -3.10 -1.09 5.80
N THR A 64 -2.10 -1.18 4.91
CA THR A 64 -0.72 -0.76 5.20
C THR A 64 -0.62 0.73 5.50
N LEU A 65 -1.24 1.57 4.66
CA LEU A 65 -1.26 3.02 4.84
C LEU A 65 -1.93 3.41 6.16
N ARG A 66 -3.05 2.78 6.50
CA ARG A 66 -3.72 2.97 7.79
C ARG A 66 -2.83 2.55 8.97
N ALA A 67 -2.08 1.46 8.84
CA ALA A 67 -1.17 0.97 9.89
C ALA A 67 0.01 1.93 10.16
N ILE A 68 0.44 2.71 9.17
CA ILE A 68 1.45 3.76 9.33
C ILE A 68 0.83 5.16 9.61
N GLY A 69 -0.45 5.19 9.99
CA GLY A 69 -1.15 6.42 10.39
C GLY A 69 -1.56 7.34 9.25
N LYS A 70 -1.47 6.90 7.98
CA LYS A 70 -1.92 7.68 6.84
C LYS A 70 -3.43 7.51 6.64
N LYS A 71 -4.13 8.63 6.50
CA LYS A 71 -5.57 8.65 6.17
C LYS A 71 -5.72 8.52 4.66
N THR A 72 -6.21 7.38 4.18
CA THR A 72 -6.54 7.21 2.75
C THR A 72 -7.87 7.91 2.47
N ILE A 73 -7.86 8.86 1.54
CA ILE A 73 -9.07 9.48 0.99
C ILE A 73 -9.23 8.88 -0.41
N VAL A 74 -10.32 8.16 -0.63
CA VAL A 74 -10.71 7.71 -1.98
C VAL A 74 -11.48 8.87 -2.59
N VAL A 75 -10.95 9.44 -3.66
CA VAL A 75 -11.67 10.41 -4.49
C VAL A 75 -12.30 9.60 -5.60
N ASP A 76 -13.63 9.40 -5.55
CA ASP A 76 -14.37 8.96 -6.72
C ASP A 76 -14.41 10.15 -7.67
N ASP A 77 -13.58 10.11 -8.72
CA ASP A 77 -13.72 11.03 -9.83
C ASP A 77 -14.87 10.54 -10.73
N ASN A 78 -16.08 10.53 -10.16
CA ASN A 78 -17.30 10.62 -10.96
C ASN A 78 -17.47 12.08 -11.34
N SER A 79 -16.56 12.57 -12.18
CA SER A 79 -16.86 13.68 -13.06
C SER A 79 -17.81 13.15 -14.14
N ASP A 80 -19.09 13.04 -13.78
CA ASP A 80 -20.17 13.02 -14.76
C ASP A 80 -20.07 14.32 -15.58
N LEU A 81 -19.44 14.23 -16.75
CA LEU A 81 -19.46 15.21 -17.83
C LEU A 81 -19.96 14.55 -19.10
#